data_AF-A0A9E7DAF2-F1
#
_entry.id   AF-A0A9E7DAF2-F1
#
_cell.length_a   1.000
_cell.length_b   1.000
_cell.length_c   1.000
_cell.angle_alpha   90.00
_cell.angle_beta   90.00
_cell.angle_gamma   90.00
#
_symmetry.space_group_name_H-M   'P 1'
#
loop_
_entity.id
_entity.type
_entity.pdbx_description
1 polymer ?
#
loop_
_entity_poly.entity_id
_entity_poly.type
_entity_poly.pdbx_seq_one_letter_code
_entity_poly.pdbx_strand_id
1 'polypeptide(L)'
;MPDVLLKRPWLLAFLLGALSVLALPPVHAVPVLWLTLPGFLWLIGRAPGWRRAAWWGFGFGFGHHLAGLYWITHSLFTDIGRWWWLVPVAAPGVAVPVALFSVIPALVAWRVAPGWPRVLGFAAAWVGAELLRGVMFTGFPWNLLGTVWAFHALPLQPASVIGVHGLSLLTVLLASLPILRSWRALAGSAAVLALWMGFGAWRLAQPLPADHAVRLVLVQGNVAQDTKWDPARRMPIFQRYLDLSAAGAREAAATHPGQPVLVIWPETASPFLLAQDAEAMRLAGASLPPHGLLLAGTVRAEWGADGQLRSLFNSLVALEPSGEAVGVFDKAHLVPFGEYMPFAGIIPIRMVTGGVDFSAGSGPGVLRLPRGLPSPGPLICYEVIFPGRMVGGERPGWLLNITNDAWFGMSAGPYQHLAAARLRAVEEGLPMVRVAQTGVSAVYDATGRHAGGLSLGESGFVTVGLPAALGPTLFGWGGLWIPGLMSLFCCVFGVIWGRRRPRPMP
;
A
#
# COMPACT_ATOMS: atom_id res chain seq x y z
N MET A 1 -29.59 15.64 -24.15
CA MET A 1 -28.75 14.61 -23.49
C MET A 1 -28.77 14.63 -21.94
N PRO A 2 -28.96 15.75 -21.20
CA PRO A 2 -28.98 15.73 -19.73
C PRO A 2 -30.12 14.89 -19.10
N ASP A 3 -31.29 14.83 -19.74
CA ASP A 3 -32.51 14.30 -19.12
C ASP A 3 -32.56 12.77 -19.00
N VAL A 4 -31.78 12.03 -19.81
CA VAL A 4 -31.76 10.56 -19.74
C VAL A 4 -30.91 10.06 -18.58
N LEU A 5 -29.76 10.71 -18.33
CA LEU A 5 -28.86 10.36 -17.20
C LEU A 5 -29.47 10.76 -15.85
N LEU A 6 -30.24 11.85 -15.80
CA LEU A 6 -30.97 12.27 -14.61
C LEU A 6 -32.09 11.32 -14.20
N LYS A 7 -32.60 10.47 -15.11
CA LYS A 7 -33.58 9.42 -14.77
C LYS A 7 -32.99 8.31 -13.90
N ARG A 8 -31.66 8.13 -13.88
CA ARG A 8 -30.95 7.09 -13.11
C ARG A 8 -29.77 7.67 -12.33
N PRO A 9 -30.02 8.53 -11.33
CA PRO A 9 -28.96 9.25 -10.61
C PRO A 9 -27.97 8.31 -9.91
N TRP A 10 -28.44 7.17 -9.40
CA TRP A 10 -27.55 6.17 -8.81
C TRP A 10 -26.55 5.59 -9.81
N LEU A 11 -26.99 5.29 -11.04
CA LEU A 11 -26.11 4.77 -12.10
C LEU A 11 -25.06 5.83 -12.49
N LEU A 12 -25.46 7.09 -12.56
CA LEU A 12 -24.51 8.17 -12.80
C LEU A 12 -23.47 8.28 -11.66
N ALA A 13 -23.90 8.19 -10.40
CA ALA A 13 -22.98 8.17 -9.26
C ALA A 13 -21.98 7.02 -9.37
N PHE A 14 -22.47 5.81 -9.68
CA PHE A 14 -21.64 4.62 -9.91
C PHE A 14 -20.62 4.83 -11.02
N LEU A 15 -21.03 5.36 -12.18
CA LEU A 15 -20.14 5.61 -13.30
C LEU A 15 -19.08 6.68 -12.97
N LEU A 16 -19.43 7.73 -12.22
CA LEU A 16 -18.48 8.74 -11.75
C LEU A 16 -17.44 8.12 -10.80
N GLY A 17 -17.88 7.22 -9.92
CA GLY A 17 -16.99 6.47 -9.03
C GLY A 17 -16.03 5.57 -9.80
N ALA A 18 -16.56 4.76 -10.71
CA ALA A 18 -15.79 3.85 -11.55
C ALA A 18 -14.79 4.62 -12.43
N LEU A 19 -15.20 5.73 -13.03
CA LEU A 19 -14.33 6.59 -13.83
C LEU A 19 -13.20 7.22 -12.99
N SER A 20 -13.43 7.48 -11.71
CA SER A 20 -12.40 8.02 -10.80
C SER A 20 -11.24 7.04 -10.58
N VAL A 21 -11.43 5.74 -10.84
CA VAL A 21 -10.37 4.71 -10.74
C VAL A 21 -9.25 4.95 -11.75
N LEU A 22 -9.52 5.60 -12.88
CA LEU A 22 -8.47 5.93 -13.86
C LEU A 22 -7.39 6.85 -13.28
N ALA A 23 -7.65 7.56 -12.18
CA ALA A 23 -6.63 8.33 -11.48
C ALA A 23 -5.64 7.46 -10.70
N LEU A 24 -6.02 6.23 -10.33
CA LEU A 24 -5.19 5.31 -9.55
C LEU A 24 -4.11 4.66 -10.45
N PRO A 25 -3.05 4.09 -9.84
CA PRO A 25 -2.12 3.23 -10.56
C PRO A 25 -2.83 2.05 -11.24
N PRO A 26 -2.35 1.61 -12.42
CA PRO A 26 -1.20 2.12 -13.17
C PRO A 26 -1.53 3.29 -14.12
N VAL A 27 -2.78 3.75 -14.20
CA VAL A 27 -3.24 4.66 -15.25
C VAL A 27 -2.86 6.13 -14.96
N HIS A 28 -2.96 6.56 -13.70
CA HIS A 28 -2.57 7.91 -13.28
C HIS A 28 -3.23 9.08 -14.05
N ALA A 29 -4.44 8.88 -14.58
CA ALA A 29 -5.24 9.93 -15.21
C ALA A 29 -5.88 10.85 -14.16
N VAL A 30 -5.07 11.44 -13.27
CA VAL A 30 -5.50 12.35 -12.19
C VAL A 30 -6.50 13.43 -12.66
N PRO A 31 -6.34 14.05 -13.86
CA PRO A 31 -7.29 15.04 -14.39
C PRO A 31 -8.76 14.60 -14.39
N VAL A 32 -9.04 13.29 -14.45
CA VAL A 32 -10.40 12.75 -14.42
C VAL A 32 -11.16 13.16 -13.14
N LEU A 33 -10.46 13.38 -12.03
CA LEU A 33 -11.06 13.77 -10.75
C LEU A 33 -11.69 15.17 -10.79
N TRP A 34 -11.19 16.07 -11.63
CA TRP A 34 -11.78 17.40 -11.86
C TRP A 34 -13.11 17.34 -12.62
N LEU A 35 -13.46 16.18 -13.18
CA LEU A 35 -14.77 15.91 -13.76
C LEU A 35 -15.65 15.11 -12.80
N THR A 36 -15.11 14.04 -12.21
CA THR A 36 -15.92 13.10 -11.43
C THR A 36 -16.36 13.65 -10.08
N LEU A 37 -15.50 14.35 -9.33
CA LEU A 37 -15.86 14.88 -8.02
C LEU A 37 -16.83 16.06 -8.10
N PRO A 38 -16.66 17.06 -8.98
CA PRO A 38 -17.67 18.10 -9.17
C PRO A 38 -18.99 17.53 -9.71
N GLY A 39 -18.93 16.56 -10.63
CA GLY A 39 -20.11 15.86 -11.13
C GLY A 39 -20.87 15.14 -10.03
N PHE A 40 -20.16 14.47 -9.13
CA PHE A 40 -20.74 13.78 -7.98
C PHE A 40 -21.35 14.76 -6.97
N LEU A 41 -20.65 15.84 -6.62
CA LEU A 41 -21.17 16.88 -5.74
C LEU A 41 -22.40 17.61 -6.32
N TRP A 42 -22.42 17.84 -7.64
CA TRP A 42 -23.57 18.40 -8.35
C TRP A 42 -24.78 17.48 -8.28
N LEU A 43 -24.55 16.16 -8.40
CA LEU A 43 -25.57 15.14 -8.30
C LEU A 43 -26.11 15.06 -6.85
N ILE A 44 -25.23 14.93 -5.86
CA ILE A 44 -25.60 14.86 -4.44
C ILE A 44 -26.40 16.09 -3.99
N GLY A 45 -26.07 17.28 -4.50
CA GLY A 45 -26.83 18.51 -4.23
C GLY A 45 -28.29 18.49 -4.69
N ARG A 46 -28.69 17.53 -5.54
CA ARG A 46 -30.07 17.33 -6.03
C ARG A 46 -30.79 16.16 -5.34
N ALA A 47 -30.16 15.51 -4.37
CA ALA A 47 -30.79 14.41 -3.68
C ALA A 47 -32.00 14.93 -2.86
N PRO A 48 -33.21 14.37 -3.06
CA PRO A 48 -34.42 14.88 -2.40
C PRO A 48 -34.44 14.63 -0.89
N GLY A 49 -33.55 13.78 -0.38
CA GLY A 49 -33.43 13.47 1.03
C GLY A 49 -32.18 12.67 1.36
N TRP A 50 -31.86 12.56 2.65
CA TRP A 50 -30.65 11.90 3.14
C TRP A 50 -30.53 10.44 2.69
N ARG A 51 -31.65 9.70 2.60
CA ARG A 51 -31.66 8.31 2.12
C ARG A 51 -31.18 8.19 0.67
N ARG A 52 -31.60 9.14 -0.19
CA ARG A 52 -31.14 9.18 -1.59
C ARG A 52 -29.69 9.63 -1.69
N ALA A 53 -29.28 10.62 -0.89
CA ALA A 53 -27.88 11.04 -0.83
C ALA A 53 -26.96 9.90 -0.37
N ALA A 54 -27.37 9.15 0.66
CA ALA A 54 -26.65 7.96 1.11
C ALA A 54 -26.59 6.88 0.01
N TRP A 55 -27.72 6.59 -0.64
CA TRP A 55 -27.76 5.61 -1.73
C TRP A 55 -26.87 6.00 -2.91
N TRP A 56 -26.86 7.28 -3.30
CA TRP A 56 -25.99 7.77 -4.37
C TRP A 56 -24.52 7.81 -3.95
N GLY A 57 -24.23 8.14 -2.68
CA GLY A 57 -22.88 8.04 -2.12
C GLY A 57 -22.36 6.61 -2.09
N PHE A 58 -23.21 5.66 -1.71
CA PHE A 58 -22.92 4.23 -1.86
C PHE A 58 -22.70 3.87 -3.33
N GLY A 59 -23.52 4.34 -4.26
CA GLY A 59 -23.33 4.12 -5.69
C GLY A 59 -21.96 4.57 -6.19
N PHE A 60 -21.54 5.79 -5.84
CA PHE A 60 -20.20 6.30 -6.15
C PHE A 60 -19.09 5.44 -5.55
N GLY A 61 -19.16 5.15 -4.25
CA GLY A 61 -18.19 4.29 -3.57
C GLY A 61 -18.13 2.90 -4.20
N PHE A 62 -19.28 2.32 -4.52
CA PHE A 62 -19.37 0.98 -5.10
C PHE A 62 -18.75 0.94 -6.49
N GLY A 63 -19.02 1.93 -7.35
CA GLY A 63 -18.35 2.04 -8.65
C GLY A 63 -16.84 2.19 -8.52
N HIS A 64 -16.39 3.04 -7.60
CA HIS A 64 -14.96 3.27 -7.38
C HIS A 64 -14.24 2.01 -6.87
N HIS A 65 -14.78 1.35 -5.84
CA HIS A 65 -14.14 0.19 -5.25
C HIS A 65 -14.31 -1.08 -6.09
N LEU A 66 -15.44 -1.27 -6.77
CA LEU A 66 -15.61 -2.42 -7.66
C LEU A 66 -14.62 -2.37 -8.83
N ALA A 67 -14.52 -1.22 -9.50
CA ALA A 67 -13.56 -1.04 -10.60
C ALA A 67 -12.10 -0.96 -10.09
N GLY A 68 -11.87 -0.44 -8.89
CA GLY A 68 -10.52 -0.28 -8.33
C GLY A 68 -9.94 -1.54 -7.67
N LEU A 69 -10.81 -2.48 -7.27
CA LEU A 69 -10.46 -3.72 -6.56
C LEU A 69 -10.87 -4.98 -7.33
N TYR A 70 -11.22 -4.86 -8.62
CA TYR A 70 -11.58 -6.01 -9.46
C TYR A 70 -10.52 -7.12 -9.42
N TRP A 71 -9.27 -6.74 -9.21
CA TRP A 71 -8.14 -7.65 -9.17
C TRP A 71 -8.19 -8.62 -7.99
N ILE A 72 -8.96 -8.36 -6.93
CA ILE A 72 -9.14 -9.28 -5.79
C ILE A 72 -9.62 -10.66 -6.26
N THR A 73 -10.39 -10.71 -7.34
CA THR A 73 -10.85 -11.95 -7.96
C THR A 73 -9.70 -12.85 -8.43
N HIS A 74 -8.52 -12.30 -8.74
CA HIS A 74 -7.35 -13.11 -9.15
C HIS A 74 -6.86 -14.01 -8.02
N SER A 75 -7.06 -13.64 -6.76
CA SER A 75 -6.65 -14.48 -5.63
C SER A 75 -7.38 -15.83 -5.65
N LEU A 76 -8.61 -15.88 -6.17
CA LEU A 76 -9.38 -17.10 -6.33
C LEU A 76 -8.88 -18.00 -7.47
N PHE A 77 -8.18 -17.45 -8.46
CA PHE A 77 -7.65 -18.26 -9.56
C PHE A 77 -6.48 -19.17 -9.14
N THR A 78 -5.92 -18.94 -7.95
CA THR A 78 -4.87 -19.79 -7.38
C THR A 78 -5.36 -21.20 -7.02
N ASP A 79 -6.65 -21.35 -6.72
CA ASP A 79 -7.32 -22.64 -6.52
C ASP A 79 -8.75 -22.54 -7.09
N ILE A 80 -8.82 -22.35 -8.41
CA ILE A 80 -10.10 -22.09 -9.09
C ILE A 80 -11.05 -23.29 -9.00
N GLY A 81 -10.52 -24.51 -8.97
CA GLY A 81 -11.34 -25.72 -8.85
C GLY A 81 -12.22 -25.71 -7.60
N ARG A 82 -11.69 -25.17 -6.49
CA ARG A 82 -12.42 -25.02 -5.22
C ARG A 82 -13.27 -23.76 -5.16
N TRP A 83 -12.78 -22.64 -5.71
CA TRP A 83 -13.34 -21.30 -5.44
C TRP A 83 -14.06 -20.63 -6.62
N TRP A 84 -14.27 -21.32 -7.75
CA TRP A 84 -14.91 -20.73 -8.95
C TRP A 84 -16.25 -20.03 -8.67
N TRP A 85 -17.06 -20.54 -7.75
CA TRP A 85 -18.37 -19.99 -7.42
C TRP A 85 -18.29 -18.64 -6.68
N LEU A 86 -17.13 -18.30 -6.09
CA LEU A 86 -16.88 -17.00 -5.46
C LEU A 86 -16.44 -15.92 -6.44
N VAL A 87 -16.03 -16.27 -7.67
CA VAL A 87 -15.55 -15.32 -8.69
C VAL A 87 -16.49 -14.12 -8.91
N PRO A 88 -17.81 -14.29 -9.13
CA PRO A 88 -18.71 -13.16 -9.36
C PRO A 88 -18.93 -12.30 -8.10
N VAL A 89 -18.64 -12.81 -6.91
CA VAL A 89 -18.92 -12.14 -5.63
C VAL A 89 -17.68 -11.61 -4.93
N ALA A 90 -16.46 -12.01 -5.31
CA ALA A 90 -15.23 -11.61 -4.62
C ALA A 90 -15.00 -10.09 -4.62
N ALA A 91 -14.92 -9.49 -5.80
CA ALA A 91 -14.75 -8.04 -5.92
C ALA A 91 -15.96 -7.25 -5.37
N PRO A 92 -17.23 -7.59 -5.69
CA PRO A 92 -18.38 -6.95 -5.04
C PRO A 92 -18.39 -7.11 -3.52
N GLY A 93 -18.02 -8.28 -3.00
CA GLY A 93 -18.03 -8.63 -1.58
C GLY A 93 -17.09 -7.75 -0.75
N VAL A 94 -15.94 -7.36 -1.32
CA VAL A 94 -15.06 -6.37 -0.70
C VAL A 94 -15.51 -4.94 -1.01
N ALA A 95 -15.97 -4.67 -2.24
CA ALA A 95 -16.37 -3.32 -2.65
C ALA A 95 -17.58 -2.78 -1.88
N VAL A 96 -18.57 -3.61 -1.53
CA VAL A 96 -19.79 -3.21 -0.80
C VAL A 96 -19.48 -2.61 0.59
N PRO A 97 -18.79 -3.32 1.52
CA PRO A 97 -18.50 -2.75 2.84
C PRO A 97 -17.58 -1.53 2.74
N VAL A 98 -16.63 -1.53 1.79
CA VAL A 98 -15.73 -0.39 1.59
C VAL A 98 -16.46 0.83 1.00
N ALA A 99 -17.46 0.61 0.14
CA ALA A 99 -18.29 1.68 -0.43
C ALA A 99 -19.14 2.42 0.61
N LEU A 100 -19.46 1.78 1.74
CA LEU A 100 -20.21 2.43 2.83
C LEU A 100 -19.45 3.64 3.39
N PHE A 101 -18.11 3.65 3.34
CA PHE A 101 -17.33 4.80 3.77
C PHE A 101 -17.56 6.04 2.89
N SER A 102 -17.93 5.88 1.61
CA SER A 102 -18.29 6.98 0.71
C SER A 102 -19.65 7.62 1.04
N VAL A 103 -20.48 6.95 1.85
CA VAL A 103 -21.76 7.49 2.33
C VAL A 103 -21.53 8.69 3.26
N ILE A 104 -20.48 8.66 4.08
CA ILE A 104 -20.15 9.72 5.05
C ILE A 104 -19.94 11.07 4.35
N PRO A 105 -18.97 11.21 3.40
CA PRO A 105 -18.79 12.47 2.70
C PRO A 105 -20.00 12.87 1.85
N ALA A 106 -20.74 11.90 1.29
CA ALA A 106 -21.96 12.19 0.54
C ALA A 106 -23.06 12.84 1.41
N LEU A 107 -23.28 12.31 2.62
CA LEU A 107 -24.26 12.86 3.57
C LEU A 107 -23.84 14.24 4.07
N VAL A 108 -22.56 14.44 4.35
CA VAL A 108 -22.03 15.75 4.74
C VAL A 108 -22.23 16.75 3.60
N ALA A 109 -21.86 16.40 2.36
CA ALA A 109 -22.04 17.27 1.20
C ALA A 109 -23.52 17.61 0.92
N TRP A 110 -24.43 16.66 1.11
CA TRP A 110 -25.87 16.87 0.99
C TRP A 110 -26.40 17.83 2.07
N ARG A 111 -25.97 17.64 3.33
CA ARG A 111 -26.47 18.40 4.48
C ARG A 111 -25.95 19.84 4.52
N VAL A 112 -24.76 20.08 3.98
CA VAL A 112 -24.08 21.37 4.01
C VAL A 112 -24.49 22.24 2.81
N ALA A 113 -24.62 23.55 3.06
CA ALA A 113 -25.03 24.53 2.07
C ALA A 113 -24.08 24.55 0.85
N PRO A 114 -24.59 24.77 -0.38
CA PRO A 114 -23.77 24.87 -1.59
C PRO A 114 -22.63 25.90 -1.46
N GLY A 115 -21.56 25.70 -2.23
CA GLY A 115 -20.39 26.58 -2.26
C GLY A 115 -19.22 26.04 -1.43
N TRP A 116 -18.40 26.95 -0.90
CA TRP A 116 -17.22 26.61 -0.08
C TRP A 116 -17.53 25.69 1.11
N PRO A 117 -18.61 25.90 1.89
CA PRO A 117 -18.94 25.01 3.00
C PRO A 117 -19.07 23.55 2.57
N ARG A 118 -19.77 23.29 1.44
CA ARG A 118 -19.95 21.93 0.90
C ARG A 118 -18.64 21.32 0.45
N VAL A 119 -17.79 22.06 -0.25
CA VAL A 119 -16.49 21.56 -0.73
C VAL A 119 -15.58 21.19 0.45
N LEU A 120 -15.47 22.09 1.44
CA LEU A 120 -14.65 21.87 2.64
C LEU A 120 -15.18 20.72 3.48
N GLY A 121 -16.49 20.67 3.72
CA GLY A 121 -17.13 19.59 4.46
C GLY A 121 -16.99 18.24 3.76
N PHE A 122 -17.14 18.20 2.43
CA PHE A 122 -16.95 16.98 1.64
C PHE A 122 -15.52 16.45 1.75
N ALA A 123 -14.51 17.31 1.56
CA ALA A 123 -13.12 16.88 1.60
C ALA A 123 -12.69 16.43 3.00
N ALA A 124 -13.10 17.16 4.04
CA ALA A 124 -12.83 16.77 5.43
C ALA A 124 -13.48 15.43 5.77
N ALA A 125 -14.76 15.24 5.41
CA ALA A 125 -15.46 13.99 5.63
C ALA A 125 -14.89 12.83 4.80
N TRP A 126 -14.35 13.11 3.60
CA TRP A 126 -13.68 12.10 2.78
C TRP A 126 -12.46 11.55 3.49
N VAL A 127 -11.59 12.42 4.00
CA VAL A 127 -10.40 12.01 4.75
C VAL A 127 -10.76 11.37 6.09
N GLY A 128 -11.78 11.88 6.78
CA GLY A 128 -12.32 11.23 7.97
C GLY A 128 -12.79 9.80 7.70
N ALA A 129 -13.45 9.57 6.56
CA ALA A 129 -13.86 8.24 6.13
C ALA A 129 -12.67 7.35 5.75
N GLU A 130 -11.64 7.89 5.09
CA GLU A 130 -10.39 7.15 4.81
C GLU A 130 -9.67 6.74 6.10
N LEU A 131 -9.56 7.63 7.08
CA LEU A 131 -8.95 7.34 8.39
C LEU A 131 -9.75 6.27 9.14
N LEU A 132 -11.08 6.39 9.16
CA LEU A 132 -11.96 5.39 9.77
C LEU A 132 -11.80 4.01 9.10
N ARG A 133 -11.69 4.00 7.77
CA ARG A 133 -11.47 2.78 6.98
C ARG A 133 -10.12 2.12 7.24
N GLY A 134 -9.11 2.90 7.64
CA GLY A 134 -7.80 2.36 8.04
C GLY A 134 -7.79 1.67 9.41
N VAL A 135 -8.87 1.77 10.20
CA VAL A 135 -8.93 1.24 11.57
C VAL A 135 -10.08 0.25 11.79
N MET A 136 -11.26 0.49 11.21
CA MET A 136 -12.40 -0.42 11.39
C MET A 136 -12.17 -1.78 10.76
N PHE A 137 -12.59 -2.85 11.44
CA PHE A 137 -12.49 -4.24 10.97
C PHE A 137 -11.06 -4.62 10.54
N THR A 138 -10.09 -4.37 11.42
CA THR A 138 -8.63 -4.45 11.22
C THR A 138 -8.04 -3.43 10.23
N GLY A 139 -8.88 -2.83 9.39
CA GLY A 139 -8.52 -1.73 8.51
C GLY A 139 -8.17 -2.20 7.11
N PHE A 140 -8.59 -1.43 6.11
CA PHE A 140 -8.30 -1.66 4.70
C PHE A 140 -8.01 -0.33 4.00
N PRO A 141 -6.87 0.36 4.27
CA PRO A 141 -6.55 1.65 3.67
C PRO A 141 -6.00 1.53 2.23
N TRP A 142 -6.61 0.69 1.41
CA TRP A 142 -6.23 0.50 -0.01
C TRP A 142 -6.82 1.63 -0.89
N ASN A 143 -6.14 2.02 -1.97
CA ASN A 143 -6.61 3.08 -2.89
C ASN A 143 -7.03 4.38 -2.17
N LEU A 144 -6.22 4.85 -1.21
CA LEU A 144 -6.37 6.20 -0.67
C LEU A 144 -6.19 7.21 -1.81
N LEU A 145 -7.01 8.25 -1.89
CA LEU A 145 -7.00 9.13 -3.07
C LEU A 145 -5.65 9.86 -3.23
N GLY A 146 -4.89 10.08 -2.16
CA GLY A 146 -3.54 10.62 -2.22
C GLY A 146 -2.54 9.77 -3.00
N THR A 147 -2.80 8.46 -3.19
CA THR A 147 -1.92 7.54 -3.94
C THR A 147 -1.90 7.82 -5.45
N VAL A 148 -2.87 8.58 -5.98
CA VAL A 148 -2.93 8.94 -7.41
C VAL A 148 -1.68 9.69 -7.88
N TRP A 149 -0.99 10.38 -6.96
CA TRP A 149 0.22 11.16 -7.20
C TRP A 149 1.50 10.32 -7.24
N ALA A 150 1.44 9.01 -6.99
CA ALA A 150 2.61 8.15 -6.90
C ALA A 150 3.29 7.81 -8.24
N PHE A 151 2.93 8.48 -9.33
CA PHE A 151 3.60 8.33 -10.64
C PHE A 151 5.00 8.95 -10.67
N HIS A 152 5.27 9.99 -9.86
CA HIS A 152 6.57 10.67 -9.82
C HIS A 152 6.92 11.15 -8.41
N ALA A 153 8.21 11.34 -8.11
CA ALA A 153 8.65 11.79 -6.79
C ALA A 153 8.19 13.23 -6.49
N LEU A 154 8.16 14.09 -7.50
CA LEU A 154 7.81 15.52 -7.39
C LEU A 154 6.47 15.76 -6.67
N PRO A 155 5.33 15.23 -7.14
CA PRO A 155 4.04 15.44 -6.47
C PRO A 155 3.90 14.67 -5.15
N LEU A 156 4.79 13.73 -4.81
CA LEU A 156 4.71 13.03 -3.54
C LEU A 156 5.24 13.84 -2.36
N GLN A 157 6.11 14.82 -2.60
CA GLN A 157 6.89 15.45 -1.53
C GLN A 157 6.07 16.02 -0.37
N PRO A 158 4.88 16.65 -0.56
CA PRO A 158 4.11 17.10 0.59
C PRO A 158 3.70 15.99 1.55
N ALA A 159 3.70 14.71 1.14
CA ALA A 159 3.47 13.59 2.04
C ALA A 159 4.48 13.54 3.22
N SER A 160 5.69 14.10 3.06
CA SER A 160 6.63 14.24 4.18
C SER A 160 6.14 15.19 5.28
N VAL A 161 5.10 15.98 4.99
CA VAL A 161 4.53 16.95 5.92
C VAL A 161 3.15 16.49 6.38
N ILE A 162 2.31 16.07 5.43
CA ILE A 162 0.87 15.85 5.67
C ILE A 162 0.41 14.41 5.47
N GLY A 163 1.32 13.53 5.03
CA GLY A 163 1.04 12.13 4.70
C GLY A 163 0.08 11.94 3.53
N VAL A 164 -0.16 10.68 3.16
CA VAL A 164 -1.08 10.31 2.07
C VAL A 164 -2.49 10.81 2.31
N HIS A 165 -2.97 10.86 3.55
CA HIS A 165 -4.31 11.38 3.86
C HIS A 165 -4.41 12.90 3.71
N GLY A 166 -3.32 13.63 3.98
CA GLY A 166 -3.24 15.05 3.67
C GLY A 166 -3.21 15.28 2.16
N LEU A 167 -2.50 14.43 1.40
CA LEU A 167 -2.57 14.43 -0.07
C LEU A 167 -4.01 14.14 -0.55
N SER A 168 -4.71 13.18 0.05
CA SER A 168 -6.13 12.93 -0.24
C SER A 168 -6.96 14.18 0.01
N LEU A 169 -6.76 14.87 1.13
CA LEU A 169 -7.49 16.10 1.46
C LEU A 169 -7.33 17.16 0.36
N LEU A 170 -6.07 17.47 0.02
CA LEU A 170 -5.76 18.47 -0.99
C LEU A 170 -6.29 18.05 -2.37
N THR A 171 -6.18 16.76 -2.72
CA THR A 171 -6.70 16.23 -3.98
C THR A 171 -8.21 16.43 -4.07
N VAL A 172 -8.98 16.00 -3.05
CA VAL A 172 -10.43 16.15 -3.03
C VAL A 172 -10.84 17.61 -3.05
N LEU A 173 -10.17 18.47 -2.26
CA LEU A 173 -10.43 19.91 -2.26
C LEU A 173 -10.24 20.49 -3.66
N LEU A 174 -9.04 20.37 -4.23
CA LEU A 174 -8.67 20.98 -5.51
C LEU A 174 -9.53 20.48 -6.67
N ALA A 175 -9.76 19.16 -6.74
CA ALA A 175 -10.58 18.55 -7.78
C ALA A 175 -12.07 18.89 -7.64
N SER A 176 -12.55 19.26 -6.44
CA SER A 176 -13.94 19.68 -6.22
C SER A 176 -14.20 21.15 -6.56
N LEU A 177 -13.18 22.01 -6.60
CA LEU A 177 -13.34 23.46 -6.81
C LEU A 177 -14.05 23.91 -8.10
N PRO A 178 -14.00 23.17 -9.23
CA PRO A 178 -14.79 23.52 -10.42
C PRO A 178 -16.29 23.68 -10.17
N ILE A 179 -16.85 23.04 -9.13
CA ILE A 179 -18.27 23.20 -8.78
C ILE A 179 -18.64 24.61 -8.36
N LEU A 180 -17.67 25.41 -7.91
CA LEU A 180 -17.89 26.79 -7.48
C LEU A 180 -18.10 27.75 -8.65
N ARG A 181 -17.81 27.32 -9.90
CA ARG A 181 -17.93 28.11 -11.13
C ARG A 181 -17.30 29.51 -11.00
N SER A 182 -16.19 29.58 -10.27
CA SER A 182 -15.50 30.82 -9.91
C SER A 182 -14.08 30.76 -10.44
N TRP A 183 -13.73 31.70 -11.32
CA TRP A 183 -12.35 31.81 -11.84
C TRP A 183 -11.33 32.00 -10.71
N ARG A 184 -11.71 32.71 -9.62
CA ARG A 184 -10.86 32.91 -8.45
C ARG A 184 -10.59 31.59 -7.72
N ALA A 185 -11.57 30.70 -7.66
CA ALA A 185 -11.38 29.38 -7.07
C ALA A 185 -10.45 28.52 -7.94
N LEU A 186 -10.61 28.56 -9.27
CA LEU A 186 -9.72 27.86 -10.20
C LEU A 186 -8.29 28.40 -10.18
N ALA A 187 -8.13 29.72 -10.16
CA ALA A 187 -6.82 30.37 -10.01
C ALA A 187 -6.17 30.01 -8.66
N GLY A 188 -6.96 29.98 -7.58
CA GLY A 188 -6.52 29.49 -6.27
C GLY A 188 -6.08 28.02 -6.32
N SER A 189 -6.82 27.14 -7.02
CA SER A 189 -6.41 25.74 -7.21
C SER A 189 -5.07 25.64 -7.91
N ALA A 190 -4.90 26.40 -9.00
CA ALA A 190 -3.67 26.41 -9.78
C ALA A 190 -2.49 26.93 -8.94
N ALA A 191 -2.71 27.97 -8.13
CA ALA A 191 -1.70 28.49 -7.21
C ALA A 191 -1.30 27.46 -6.14
N VAL A 192 -2.27 26.77 -5.52
CA VAL A 192 -1.98 25.71 -4.53
C VAL A 192 -1.25 24.54 -5.18
N LEU A 193 -1.64 24.13 -6.40
CA LEU A 193 -0.94 23.07 -7.14
C LEU A 193 0.48 23.52 -7.53
N ALA A 194 0.67 24.78 -7.91
CA ALA A 194 2.00 25.33 -8.20
C ALA A 194 2.87 25.36 -6.93
N LEU A 195 2.32 25.74 -5.77
CA LEU A 195 3.02 25.68 -4.48
C LEU A 195 3.35 24.24 -4.07
N TRP A 196 2.43 23.30 -4.29
CA TRP A 196 2.66 21.87 -4.08
C TRP A 196 3.85 21.40 -4.91
N MET A 197 3.83 21.63 -6.23
CA MET A 197 4.91 21.23 -7.12
C MET A 197 6.21 21.98 -6.83
N GLY A 198 6.13 23.26 -6.46
CA GLY A 198 7.27 24.09 -6.05
C GLY A 198 7.94 23.58 -4.78
N PHE A 199 7.15 23.21 -3.75
CA PHE A 199 7.66 22.52 -2.56
C PHE A 199 8.32 21.20 -2.93
N GLY A 200 7.72 20.45 -3.85
CA GLY A 200 8.31 19.21 -4.34
C GLY A 200 9.65 19.43 -5.02
N ALA A 201 9.75 20.42 -5.90
CA ALA A 201 10.99 20.75 -6.61
C ALA A 201 12.07 21.19 -5.61
N TRP A 202 11.70 22.04 -4.65
CA TRP A 202 12.60 22.51 -3.60
C TRP A 202 13.12 21.36 -2.72
N ARG A 203 12.25 20.46 -2.25
CA ARG A 203 12.65 19.32 -1.41
C ARG A 203 13.54 18.34 -2.17
N LEU A 204 13.22 18.08 -3.44
CA LEU A 204 14.00 17.21 -4.31
C LEU A 204 15.35 17.79 -4.72
N ALA A 205 15.50 19.12 -4.72
CA ALA A 205 16.76 19.79 -4.99
C ALA A 205 17.72 19.81 -3.78
N GLN A 206 17.24 19.46 -2.58
CA GLN A 206 18.11 19.35 -1.41
C GLN A 206 19.10 18.18 -1.57
N PRO A 207 20.35 18.35 -1.14
CA PRO A 207 21.32 17.27 -1.18
C PRO A 207 20.87 16.11 -0.29
N LEU A 208 21.02 14.88 -0.80
CA LEU A 208 20.83 13.67 -0.01
C LEU A 208 22.15 13.26 0.65
N PRO A 209 22.11 12.63 1.84
CA PRO A 209 23.28 11.97 2.40
C PRO A 209 23.81 10.92 1.43
N ALA A 210 25.11 10.64 1.51
CA ALA A 210 25.71 9.56 0.73
C ALA A 210 25.10 8.21 1.11
N ASP A 211 24.80 7.40 0.10
CA ASP A 211 24.28 6.04 0.27
C ASP A 211 25.14 5.20 1.21
N HIS A 212 24.51 4.22 1.85
CA HIS A 212 25.24 3.25 2.65
C HIS A 212 26.19 2.46 1.74
N ALA A 213 27.40 2.16 2.23
CA ALA A 213 28.37 1.31 1.54
C ALA A 213 27.96 -0.18 1.59
N VAL A 214 26.74 -0.49 1.14
CA VAL A 214 26.11 -1.81 1.15
C VAL A 214 25.43 -2.02 -0.20
N ARG A 215 25.61 -3.21 -0.78
CA ARG A 215 24.95 -3.63 -2.01
C ARG A 215 23.77 -4.52 -1.72
N LEU A 216 22.62 -4.16 -2.26
CA LEU A 216 21.39 -4.94 -2.23
C LEU A 216 21.32 -5.79 -3.50
N VAL A 217 21.00 -7.07 -3.35
CA VAL A 217 20.66 -7.98 -4.44
C VAL A 217 19.21 -8.41 -4.24
N LEU A 218 18.30 -7.80 -5.00
CA LEU A 218 16.87 -8.10 -4.93
C LEU A 218 16.61 -9.28 -5.86
N VAL A 219 16.16 -10.41 -5.33
CA VAL A 219 15.91 -11.64 -6.10
C VAL A 219 14.41 -11.79 -6.38
N GLN A 220 14.03 -11.90 -7.65
CA GLN A 220 12.65 -12.05 -8.10
C GLN A 220 12.49 -13.41 -8.82
N GLY A 221 11.92 -14.39 -8.13
CA GLY A 221 11.80 -15.76 -8.64
C GLY A 221 10.69 -15.98 -9.66
N ASN A 222 9.71 -15.07 -9.76
CA ASN A 222 8.53 -15.18 -10.62
C ASN A 222 7.81 -16.54 -10.51
N VAL A 223 7.60 -17.00 -9.28
CA VAL A 223 6.95 -18.28 -9.01
C VAL A 223 5.44 -18.05 -8.91
N ALA A 224 4.68 -18.70 -9.81
CA ALA A 224 3.22 -18.66 -9.78
C ALA A 224 2.68 -19.34 -8.51
N GLN A 225 1.61 -18.78 -7.94
CA GLN A 225 1.12 -19.16 -6.62
C GLN A 225 0.58 -20.60 -6.56
N ASP A 226 -0.01 -21.09 -7.65
CA ASP A 226 -0.53 -22.45 -7.83
C ASP A 226 0.58 -23.52 -7.88
N THR A 227 1.74 -23.20 -8.45
CA THR A 227 2.89 -24.11 -8.55
C THR A 227 3.76 -24.15 -7.29
N LYS A 228 3.62 -23.16 -6.41
CA LYS A 228 4.53 -22.93 -5.28
C LYS A 228 4.58 -24.08 -4.27
N TRP A 229 3.46 -24.77 -4.10
CA TRP A 229 3.32 -25.84 -3.10
C TRP A 229 3.40 -27.25 -3.68
N ASP A 230 3.57 -27.39 -5.00
CA ASP A 230 3.76 -28.67 -5.67
C ASP A 230 5.09 -29.31 -5.19
N PRO A 231 5.03 -30.49 -4.53
CA PRO A 231 6.21 -31.19 -4.06
C PRO A 231 7.29 -31.39 -5.13
N ALA A 232 6.90 -31.63 -6.39
CA ALA A 232 7.83 -31.83 -7.50
C ALA A 232 8.54 -30.53 -7.92
N ARG A 233 7.98 -29.37 -7.56
CA ARG A 233 8.52 -28.04 -7.93
C ARG A 233 9.33 -27.40 -6.81
N ARG A 234 9.26 -27.90 -5.57
CA ARG A 234 9.97 -27.30 -4.41
C ARG A 234 11.46 -27.11 -4.65
N MET A 235 12.17 -28.19 -5.00
CA MET A 235 13.61 -28.10 -5.22
C MET A 235 13.97 -27.23 -6.44
N PRO A 236 13.32 -27.37 -7.61
CA PRO A 236 13.54 -26.44 -8.73
C PRO A 236 13.31 -24.96 -8.38
N ILE A 237 12.28 -24.64 -7.59
CA ILE A 237 12.02 -23.27 -7.12
C ILE A 237 13.16 -22.80 -6.22
N PHE A 238 13.55 -23.63 -5.25
CA PHE A 238 14.62 -23.30 -4.32
C PHE A 238 15.94 -23.09 -5.04
N GLN A 239 16.31 -24.00 -5.96
CA GLN A 239 17.51 -23.90 -6.78
C GLN A 239 17.55 -22.60 -7.59
N ARG A 240 16.43 -22.18 -8.19
CA ARG A 240 16.34 -20.89 -8.89
C ARG A 240 16.73 -19.73 -7.97
N TYR A 241 16.24 -19.72 -6.73
CA TYR A 241 16.60 -18.70 -5.76
C TYR A 241 18.08 -18.74 -5.40
N LEU A 242 18.66 -19.92 -5.20
CA LEU A 242 20.10 -20.08 -4.94
C LEU A 242 20.94 -19.57 -6.12
N ASP A 243 20.58 -19.94 -7.36
CA ASP A 243 21.32 -19.57 -8.57
C ASP A 243 21.29 -18.05 -8.80
N LEU A 244 20.11 -17.43 -8.68
CA LEU A 244 19.96 -15.98 -8.81
C LEU A 244 20.70 -15.23 -7.69
N SER A 245 20.66 -15.77 -6.46
CA SER A 245 21.39 -15.20 -5.32
C SER A 245 22.88 -15.24 -5.56
N ALA A 246 23.41 -16.39 -5.96
CA ALA A 246 24.83 -16.56 -6.21
C ALA A 246 25.30 -15.72 -7.41
N ALA A 247 24.49 -15.60 -8.46
CA ALA A 247 24.79 -14.75 -9.61
C ALA A 247 24.83 -13.26 -9.23
N GLY A 248 23.79 -12.75 -8.55
CA GLY A 248 23.75 -11.36 -8.12
C GLY A 248 24.78 -11.02 -7.06
N ALA A 249 25.08 -11.94 -6.14
CA ALA A 249 26.14 -11.77 -5.17
C ALA A 249 27.53 -11.65 -5.82
N ARG A 250 27.82 -12.50 -6.81
CA ARG A 250 29.08 -12.43 -7.57
C ARG A 250 29.18 -11.11 -8.35
N GLU A 251 28.10 -10.68 -9.00
CA GLU A 251 28.06 -9.40 -9.70
C GLU A 251 28.31 -8.22 -8.74
N ALA A 252 27.62 -8.19 -7.60
CA ALA A 252 27.78 -7.14 -6.60
C ALA A 252 29.21 -7.09 -6.04
N ALA A 253 29.80 -8.25 -5.72
CA ALA A 253 31.16 -8.34 -5.23
C ALA A 253 32.21 -7.94 -6.27
N ALA A 254 31.97 -8.24 -7.56
CA ALA A 254 32.87 -7.89 -8.66
C ALA A 254 32.82 -6.40 -9.00
N THR A 255 31.62 -5.80 -8.98
CA THR A 255 31.42 -4.38 -9.35
C THR A 255 31.69 -3.42 -8.18
N HIS A 256 31.53 -3.89 -6.94
CA HIS A 256 31.70 -3.10 -5.72
C HIS A 256 32.54 -3.86 -4.68
N PRO A 257 33.83 -4.13 -4.96
CA PRO A 257 34.68 -4.91 -4.08
C PRO A 257 34.80 -4.25 -2.69
N GLY A 258 34.71 -5.07 -1.65
CA GLY A 258 34.81 -4.64 -0.25
C GLY A 258 33.51 -4.09 0.36
N GLN A 259 32.44 -3.93 -0.42
CA GLN A 259 31.12 -3.61 0.15
C GLN A 259 30.38 -4.88 0.58
N PRO A 260 29.74 -4.91 1.76
CA PRO A 260 28.85 -6.00 2.15
C PRO A 260 27.69 -6.17 1.17
N VAL A 261 27.31 -7.43 0.95
CA VAL A 261 26.21 -7.82 0.06
C VAL A 261 25.03 -8.32 0.89
N LEU A 262 23.87 -7.68 0.74
CA LEU A 262 22.59 -8.13 1.28
C LEU A 262 21.76 -8.72 0.14
N VAL A 263 21.60 -10.04 0.14
CA VAL A 263 20.67 -10.73 -0.75
C VAL A 263 19.30 -10.72 -0.10
N ILE A 264 18.25 -10.41 -0.87
CA ILE A 264 16.89 -10.28 -0.34
C ILE A 264 15.95 -11.15 -1.16
N TRP A 265 15.23 -12.05 -0.48
CA TRP A 265 14.17 -12.85 -1.09
C TRP A 265 12.79 -12.33 -0.67
N PRO A 266 11.78 -12.41 -1.55
CA PRO A 266 10.43 -11.96 -1.28
C PRO A 266 9.71 -12.83 -0.25
N GLU A 267 8.47 -12.45 0.07
CA GLU A 267 7.62 -13.15 1.04
C GLU A 267 7.41 -14.62 0.66
N THR A 268 7.65 -15.50 1.64
CA THR A 268 7.55 -16.95 1.49
C THR A 268 8.29 -17.44 0.22
N ALA A 269 9.45 -16.88 -0.10
CA ALA A 269 10.23 -17.29 -1.28
C ALA A 269 10.72 -18.74 -1.15
N SER A 270 11.10 -19.12 0.07
CA SER A 270 11.49 -20.50 0.39
C SER A 270 10.24 -21.41 0.35
N PRO A 271 10.28 -22.52 -0.41
CA PRO A 271 9.25 -23.57 -0.34
C PRO A 271 9.44 -24.48 0.89
N PHE A 272 10.54 -24.32 1.63
CA PHE A 272 10.82 -24.99 2.89
C PHE A 272 10.57 -24.05 4.08
N LEU A 273 10.34 -24.63 5.26
CA LEU A 273 10.39 -23.90 6.53
C LEU A 273 11.85 -23.53 6.81
N LEU A 274 12.33 -22.45 6.18
CA LEU A 274 13.75 -22.19 6.05
C LEU A 274 14.45 -22.14 7.41
N ALA A 275 13.86 -21.48 8.42
CA ALA A 275 14.42 -21.40 9.77
C ALA A 275 14.45 -22.73 10.55
N GLN A 276 13.81 -23.80 10.03
CA GLN A 276 13.72 -25.11 10.66
C GLN A 276 14.37 -26.22 9.81
N ASP A 277 14.85 -25.90 8.61
CA ASP A 277 15.44 -26.88 7.69
C ASP A 277 16.94 -26.62 7.55
N ALA A 278 17.74 -27.39 8.30
CA ALA A 278 19.18 -27.21 8.38
C ALA A 278 19.88 -27.33 7.01
N GLU A 279 19.40 -28.20 6.13
CA GLU A 279 19.99 -28.36 4.80
C GLU A 279 19.61 -27.19 3.89
N ALA A 280 18.36 -26.73 3.94
CA ALA A 280 17.96 -25.52 3.23
C ALA A 280 18.74 -24.28 3.72
N MET A 281 18.95 -24.13 5.03
CA MET A 281 19.77 -23.05 5.59
C MET A 281 21.22 -23.12 5.11
N ARG A 282 21.80 -24.33 5.11
CA ARG A 282 23.17 -24.56 4.62
C ARG A 282 23.32 -24.21 3.14
N LEU A 283 22.38 -24.65 2.30
CA LEU A 283 22.38 -24.37 0.86
C LEU A 283 22.17 -22.87 0.58
N ALA A 284 21.23 -22.23 1.30
CA ALA A 284 20.98 -20.79 1.19
C ALA A 284 22.21 -19.98 1.62
N GLY A 285 22.84 -20.30 2.75
CA GLY A 285 24.08 -19.69 3.22
C GLY A 285 25.22 -19.86 2.22
N ALA A 286 25.38 -21.05 1.63
CA ALA A 286 26.41 -21.33 0.63
C ALA A 286 26.25 -20.53 -0.69
N SER A 287 25.06 -19.97 -0.96
CA SER A 287 24.84 -19.09 -2.11
C SER A 287 25.37 -17.66 -1.91
N LEU A 288 25.81 -17.32 -0.70
CA LEU A 288 26.26 -15.97 -0.33
C LEU A 288 27.79 -15.82 -0.45
N PRO A 289 28.27 -14.60 -0.71
CA PRO A 289 29.70 -14.32 -0.67
C PRO A 289 30.19 -14.30 0.79
N PRO A 290 31.52 -14.35 1.03
CA PRO A 290 32.07 -14.08 2.35
C PRO A 290 31.54 -12.77 2.92
N HIS A 291 31.11 -12.78 4.17
CA HIS A 291 30.47 -11.63 4.83
C HIS A 291 29.17 -11.13 4.16
N GLY A 292 28.55 -11.91 3.28
CA GLY A 292 27.19 -11.66 2.84
C GLY A 292 26.16 -11.86 3.96
N LEU A 293 24.92 -11.48 3.68
CA LEU A 293 23.76 -11.80 4.49
C LEU A 293 22.55 -12.01 3.58
N LEU A 294 21.73 -13.02 3.88
CA LEU A 294 20.45 -13.25 3.22
C LEU A 294 19.32 -12.79 4.12
N LEU A 295 18.42 -11.96 3.61
CA LEU A 295 17.14 -11.62 4.21
C LEU A 295 16.04 -12.35 3.44
N ALA A 296 15.58 -13.50 3.96
CA ALA A 296 14.65 -14.38 3.25
C ALA A 296 13.26 -14.41 3.89
N GLY A 297 12.23 -14.18 3.07
CA GLY A 297 10.84 -14.48 3.45
C GLY A 297 10.60 -15.99 3.50
N THR A 298 10.05 -16.47 4.62
CA THR A 298 9.76 -17.88 4.89
C THR A 298 8.52 -18.01 5.78
N VAL A 299 8.00 -19.23 5.90
CA VAL A 299 7.12 -19.59 7.02
C VAL A 299 7.97 -20.12 8.17
N ARG A 300 7.58 -19.79 9.40
CA ARG A 300 8.21 -20.25 10.65
C ARG A 300 7.18 -21.00 11.48
N ALA A 301 7.52 -22.18 11.97
CA ALA A 301 6.64 -22.97 12.82
C ALA A 301 7.24 -23.13 14.22
N GLU A 302 6.40 -22.99 15.24
CA GLU A 302 6.72 -23.33 16.62
C GLU A 302 5.99 -24.59 17.03
N TRP A 303 6.74 -25.58 17.49
CA TRP A 303 6.23 -26.89 17.89
C TRP A 303 6.34 -27.03 19.41
N GLY A 304 5.32 -27.63 20.03
CA GLY A 304 5.36 -28.01 21.44
C GLY A 304 6.27 -29.22 21.66
N ALA A 305 6.63 -29.47 22.92
CA ALA A 305 7.37 -30.67 23.31
C ALA A 305 6.63 -31.99 22.98
N ASP A 306 5.32 -31.92 22.78
CA ASP A 306 4.43 -33.01 22.33
C ASP A 306 4.39 -33.17 20.81
N GLY A 307 5.20 -32.42 20.06
CA GLY A 307 5.23 -32.46 18.60
C GLY A 307 4.04 -31.79 17.91
N GLN A 308 3.17 -31.10 18.66
CA GLN A 308 2.00 -30.41 18.10
C GLN A 308 2.35 -28.98 17.68
N LEU A 309 1.77 -28.53 16.57
CA LEU A 309 1.96 -27.15 16.09
C LEU A 309 1.29 -26.18 17.07
N ARG A 310 2.07 -25.21 17.57
CA ARG A 310 1.58 -24.16 18.48
C ARG A 310 1.29 -22.88 17.75
N SER A 311 2.22 -22.46 16.91
CA SER A 311 2.13 -21.20 16.16
C SER A 311 2.75 -21.35 14.78
N LEU A 312 2.17 -20.67 13.80
CA LEU A 312 2.71 -20.55 12.45
C LEU A 312 2.85 -19.07 12.14
N PHE A 313 4.01 -18.63 11.67
CA PHE A 313 4.28 -17.22 11.37
C PHE A 313 4.70 -17.05 9.91
N ASN A 314 4.29 -15.92 9.33
CA ASN A 314 4.84 -15.41 8.09
C ASN A 314 6.02 -14.52 8.48
N SER A 315 7.23 -14.92 8.11
CA SER A 315 8.44 -14.42 8.74
C SER A 315 9.49 -13.99 7.72
N LEU A 316 10.35 -13.09 8.15
CA LEU A 316 11.61 -12.75 7.53
C LEU A 316 12.74 -13.29 8.41
N VAL A 317 13.71 -13.97 7.81
CA VAL A 317 14.89 -14.49 8.53
C VAL A 317 16.16 -13.92 7.93
N ALA A 318 17.11 -13.55 8.79
CA ALA A 318 18.45 -13.14 8.42
C ALA A 318 19.41 -14.33 8.57
N LEU A 319 20.06 -14.73 7.48
CA LEU A 319 20.94 -15.89 7.42
C LEU A 319 22.36 -15.47 7.01
N GLU A 320 23.35 -15.98 7.73
CA GLU A 320 24.77 -15.83 7.39
C GLU A 320 25.26 -16.92 6.43
N PRO A 321 26.45 -16.76 5.80
CA PRO A 321 27.01 -17.76 4.90
C PRO A 321 27.26 -19.13 5.56
N SER A 322 27.41 -19.16 6.88
CA SER A 322 27.49 -20.39 7.68
C SER A 322 26.18 -21.21 7.68
N GLY A 323 25.07 -20.61 7.27
CA GLY A 323 23.72 -21.14 7.44
C GLY A 323 23.11 -20.81 8.80
N GLU A 324 23.76 -19.99 9.65
CA GLU A 324 23.19 -19.58 10.93
C GLU A 324 22.12 -18.49 10.76
N ALA A 325 20.98 -18.66 11.46
CA ALA A 325 19.94 -17.62 11.55
C ALA A 325 20.28 -16.63 12.66
N VAL A 326 20.61 -15.40 12.26
CA VAL A 326 21.07 -14.33 13.16
C VAL A 326 19.99 -13.29 13.47
N GLY A 327 18.80 -13.43 12.88
CA GLY A 327 17.67 -12.56 13.15
C GLY A 327 16.37 -13.08 12.55
N VAL A 328 15.25 -12.79 13.22
CA VAL A 328 13.90 -13.18 12.79
C VAL A 328 12.94 -12.02 13.03
N PHE A 329 12.04 -11.81 12.09
CA PHE A 329 10.90 -10.90 12.23
C PHE A 329 9.62 -11.63 11.79
N ASP A 330 8.57 -11.53 12.59
CA ASP A 330 7.27 -12.14 12.29
C ASP A 330 6.24 -11.05 11.96
N LYS A 331 5.45 -11.28 10.90
CA LYS A 331 4.40 -10.37 10.42
C LYS A 331 3.39 -10.08 11.53
N ALA A 332 3.09 -8.81 11.76
CA ALA A 332 2.20 -8.39 12.83
C ALA A 332 0.77 -8.15 12.34
N HIS A 333 0.62 -7.50 11.18
CA HIS A 333 -0.70 -7.22 10.61
C HIS A 333 -1.08 -8.27 9.56
N LEU A 334 -1.92 -9.22 9.96
CA LEU A 334 -2.36 -10.33 9.12
C LEU A 334 -3.47 -9.92 8.14
N VAL A 335 -3.50 -10.57 6.98
CA VAL A 335 -4.53 -10.39 5.96
C VAL A 335 -5.78 -11.20 6.33
N PRO A 336 -6.95 -10.56 6.51
CA PRO A 336 -8.21 -11.26 6.75
C PRO A 336 -8.54 -12.24 5.62
N PHE A 337 -9.09 -13.41 5.96
CA PHE A 337 -9.46 -14.52 5.06
C PHE A 337 -8.29 -15.24 4.37
N GLY A 338 -7.15 -14.58 4.17
CA GLY A 338 -5.95 -15.16 3.57
C GLY A 338 -5.03 -15.84 4.59
N GLU A 339 -4.74 -15.16 5.70
CA GLU A 339 -3.79 -15.63 6.74
C GLU A 339 -4.49 -16.06 8.03
N TYR A 340 -5.68 -15.54 8.31
CA TYR A 340 -6.52 -15.99 9.41
C TYR A 340 -8.00 -15.92 9.00
N MET A 341 -8.87 -16.66 9.68
CA MET A 341 -10.31 -16.63 9.43
C MET A 341 -11.00 -15.67 10.41
N PRO A 342 -11.49 -14.49 9.97
CA PRO A 342 -12.30 -13.63 10.82
C PRO A 342 -13.59 -14.36 11.22
N PHE A 343 -14.01 -14.20 12.48
CA PHE A 343 -15.21 -14.85 13.01
C PHE A 343 -15.20 -16.38 12.85
N ALA A 344 -14.02 -17.01 12.99
CA ALA A 344 -13.87 -18.46 13.02
C ALA A 344 -14.88 -19.09 13.99
N GLY A 345 -15.62 -20.09 13.52
CA GLY A 345 -16.71 -20.76 14.26
C GLY A 345 -18.12 -20.22 13.97
N ILE A 346 -18.26 -19.03 13.40
CA ILE A 346 -19.56 -18.46 12.95
C ILE A 346 -19.75 -18.66 11.45
N ILE A 347 -18.70 -18.43 10.65
CA ILE A 347 -18.72 -18.63 9.20
C ILE A 347 -18.19 -20.04 8.90
N PRO A 348 -19.01 -20.96 8.32
CA PRO A 348 -18.62 -22.36 8.11
C PRO A 348 -17.73 -22.57 6.87
N ILE A 349 -16.99 -21.55 6.44
CA ILE A 349 -16.10 -21.58 5.27
C ILE A 349 -14.70 -21.23 5.74
N ARG A 350 -13.68 -22.01 5.37
CA ARG A 350 -12.27 -21.70 5.67
C ARG A 350 -11.49 -21.44 4.39
N MET A 351 -11.07 -20.19 4.21
CA MET A 351 -10.35 -19.70 3.02
C MET A 351 -8.83 -19.60 3.24
N VAL A 352 -8.36 -19.73 4.48
CA VAL A 352 -6.94 -19.63 4.84
C VAL A 352 -6.12 -20.69 4.10
N THR A 353 -5.06 -20.25 3.43
CA THR A 353 -4.18 -21.14 2.65
C THR A 353 -3.46 -22.10 3.59
N GLY A 354 -3.44 -23.40 3.26
CA GLY A 354 -2.86 -24.44 4.11
C GLY A 354 -3.76 -24.87 5.29
N GLY A 355 -4.91 -24.23 5.48
CA GLY A 355 -5.92 -24.64 6.47
C GLY A 355 -5.49 -24.45 7.92
N VAL A 356 -4.46 -23.65 8.20
CA VAL A 356 -4.02 -23.27 9.54
C VAL A 356 -3.84 -21.75 9.57
N ASP A 357 -4.34 -21.11 10.63
CA ASP A 357 -4.26 -19.67 10.80
C ASP A 357 -2.84 -19.28 11.24
N PHE A 358 -2.33 -18.18 10.70
CA PHE A 358 -1.07 -17.60 11.15
C PHE A 358 -1.26 -16.86 12.48
N SER A 359 -0.22 -16.89 13.30
CA SER A 359 -0.06 -16.09 14.51
C SER A 359 0.56 -14.73 14.16
N ALA A 360 0.12 -13.68 14.86
CA ALA A 360 0.65 -12.34 14.69
C ALA A 360 1.95 -12.15 15.49
N GLY A 361 2.92 -11.45 14.88
CA GLY A 361 4.13 -10.97 15.52
C GLY A 361 3.90 -9.73 16.41
N SER A 362 4.98 -9.19 16.96
CA SER A 362 4.96 -8.16 18.01
C SER A 362 4.62 -6.73 17.54
N GLY A 363 4.54 -6.48 16.23
CA GLY A 363 4.34 -5.14 15.66
C GLY A 363 5.57 -4.60 14.94
N PRO A 364 5.50 -3.33 14.47
CA PRO A 364 6.62 -2.68 13.80
C PRO A 364 7.87 -2.65 14.69
N GLY A 365 9.01 -3.04 14.14
CA GLY A 365 10.26 -3.15 14.87
C GLY A 365 11.47 -3.15 13.94
N VAL A 366 12.66 -3.15 14.54
CA VAL A 366 13.93 -3.17 13.80
C VAL A 366 14.50 -4.58 13.84
N LEU A 367 14.82 -5.14 12.66
CA LEU A 367 15.59 -6.38 12.56
C LEU A 367 17.07 -6.03 12.63
N ARG A 368 17.68 -6.20 13.82
CA ARG A 368 19.09 -5.87 14.03
C ARG A 368 19.99 -6.80 13.22
N LEU A 369 20.75 -6.23 12.30
CA LEU A 369 21.71 -6.96 11.49
C LEU A 369 23.09 -6.95 12.15
N PRO A 370 23.88 -8.03 12.00
CA PRO A 370 25.21 -8.12 12.60
C PRO A 370 26.20 -7.16 11.93
N ARG A 371 27.41 -7.05 12.49
CA ARG A 371 28.57 -6.39 11.86
C ARG A 371 28.36 -4.89 11.53
N GLY A 372 27.45 -4.23 12.26
CA GLY A 372 27.14 -2.81 12.08
C GLY A 372 26.36 -2.50 10.80
N LEU A 373 25.78 -3.51 10.16
CA LEU A 373 24.98 -3.32 8.95
C LEU A 373 23.72 -2.48 9.25
N PRO A 374 23.32 -1.57 8.34
CA PRO A 374 22.10 -0.77 8.52
C PRO A 374 20.88 -1.68 8.68
N SER A 375 20.22 -1.57 9.84
CA SER A 375 19.13 -2.47 10.20
C SER A 375 17.79 -2.01 9.60
N PRO A 376 17.04 -2.89 8.90
CA PRO A 376 15.74 -2.55 8.33
C PRO A 376 14.62 -2.53 9.37
N GLY A 377 13.57 -1.79 9.05
CA GLY A 377 12.23 -1.98 9.58
C GLY A 377 11.46 -2.89 8.61
N PRO A 378 11.29 -4.19 8.92
CA PRO A 378 10.63 -5.11 8.00
C PRO A 378 9.12 -4.88 7.97
N LEU A 379 8.55 -5.09 6.79
CA LEU A 379 7.12 -5.00 6.50
C LEU A 379 6.79 -6.15 5.57
N ILE A 380 5.91 -7.06 5.98
CA ILE A 380 5.57 -8.20 5.15
C ILE A 380 4.26 -7.90 4.42
N CYS A 381 4.37 -7.77 3.10
CA CYS A 381 3.25 -7.65 2.17
C CYS A 381 2.31 -6.50 2.53
N TYR A 382 1.08 -6.84 2.89
CA TYR A 382 -0.03 -5.96 3.25
C TYR A 382 0.30 -4.91 4.32
N GLU A 383 1.29 -5.13 5.19
CA GLU A 383 1.66 -4.17 6.25
C GLU A 383 2.02 -2.77 5.72
N VAL A 384 2.57 -2.70 4.50
CA VAL A 384 3.04 -1.43 3.93
C VAL A 384 1.92 -0.44 3.61
N ILE A 385 0.67 -0.89 3.46
CA ILE A 385 -0.43 -0.01 3.09
C ILE A 385 -0.91 0.87 4.26
N PHE A 386 -0.48 0.61 5.50
CA PHE A 386 -0.94 1.32 6.70
C PHE A 386 -0.07 2.54 7.03
N PRO A 387 -0.49 3.78 6.69
CA PRO A 387 0.30 4.98 6.99
C PRO A 387 0.52 5.18 8.49
N GLY A 388 1.70 5.70 8.86
CA GLY A 388 2.04 6.05 10.23
C GLY A 388 2.23 4.87 11.17
N ARG A 389 2.46 3.66 10.64
CA ARG A 389 2.71 2.43 11.42
C ARG A 389 4.04 1.75 11.03
N MET A 390 4.99 2.49 10.48
CA MET A 390 6.25 1.91 9.98
C MET A 390 7.35 1.82 11.03
N VAL A 391 7.30 2.68 12.04
CA VAL A 391 8.33 2.78 13.08
C VAL A 391 7.67 2.59 14.45
N GLY A 392 8.07 1.54 15.17
CA GLY A 392 7.47 1.11 16.44
C GLY A 392 8.38 1.27 17.65
N GLY A 393 9.18 2.33 17.70
CA GLY A 393 10.17 2.58 18.75
C GLY A 393 11.50 3.02 18.16
N GLU A 394 12.47 2.11 18.11
CA GLU A 394 13.74 2.35 17.42
C GLU A 394 13.50 2.67 15.94
N ARG A 395 14.11 3.74 15.44
CA ARG A 395 14.01 4.14 14.05
C ARG A 395 14.96 3.27 13.20
N PRO A 396 14.46 2.53 12.20
CA PRO A 396 15.32 1.75 11.33
C PRO A 396 16.13 2.64 10.39
N GLY A 397 17.19 2.09 9.80
CA GLY A 397 17.97 2.79 8.77
C GLY A 397 17.26 2.82 7.40
N TRP A 398 16.32 1.90 7.17
CA TRP A 398 15.56 1.78 5.92
C TRP A 398 14.34 0.88 6.14
N LEU A 399 13.39 0.89 5.21
CA LEU A 399 12.20 0.03 5.22
C LEU A 399 12.40 -1.12 4.24
N LEU A 400 12.14 -2.35 4.70
CA LEU A 400 12.17 -3.55 3.86
C LEU A 400 10.76 -4.09 3.69
N ASN A 401 10.22 -4.02 2.47
CA ASN A 401 8.95 -4.65 2.15
C ASN A 401 9.12 -5.91 1.30
N ILE A 402 8.99 -7.09 1.91
CA ILE A 402 8.94 -8.36 1.15
C ILE A 402 7.49 -8.75 0.88
N THR A 403 7.18 -9.20 -0.32
CA THR A 403 5.77 -9.44 -0.70
C THR A 403 5.60 -10.50 -1.78
N ASN A 404 4.44 -11.17 -1.75
CA ASN A 404 3.99 -12.08 -2.78
C ASN A 404 2.75 -11.53 -3.49
N ASP A 405 2.95 -10.64 -4.47
CA ASP A 405 1.86 -10.08 -5.27
C ASP A 405 1.24 -11.08 -6.28
N ALA A 406 1.65 -12.36 -6.28
CA ALA A 406 1.06 -13.37 -7.16
C ALA A 406 -0.45 -13.52 -6.92
N TRP A 407 -0.91 -13.22 -5.70
CA TRP A 407 -2.33 -13.15 -5.34
C TRP A 407 -3.14 -12.13 -6.13
N PHE A 408 -2.49 -11.10 -6.68
CA PHE A 408 -3.15 -10.00 -7.38
C PHE A 408 -3.11 -10.19 -8.91
N GLY A 409 -2.34 -11.14 -9.42
CA GLY A 409 -2.16 -11.40 -10.84
C GLY A 409 -1.50 -10.26 -11.62
N MET A 410 -1.44 -10.41 -12.94
CA MET A 410 -0.95 -9.38 -13.87
C MET A 410 -2.01 -8.28 -14.06
N SER A 411 -2.22 -7.47 -13.02
CA SER A 411 -3.36 -6.54 -12.92
C SER A 411 -2.95 -5.18 -12.34
N ALA A 412 -3.93 -4.34 -12.00
CA ALA A 412 -3.68 -3.08 -11.30
C ALA A 412 -3.23 -3.24 -9.83
N GLY A 413 -3.52 -4.38 -9.18
CA GLY A 413 -3.25 -4.61 -7.77
C GLY A 413 -1.78 -4.39 -7.35
N PRO A 414 -0.80 -5.03 -8.03
CA PRO A 414 0.62 -4.84 -7.72
C PRO A 414 1.09 -3.38 -7.85
N TYR A 415 0.57 -2.63 -8.83
CA TYR A 415 0.91 -1.21 -9.00
C TYR A 415 0.30 -0.33 -7.91
N GLN A 416 -0.93 -0.62 -7.47
CA GLN A 416 -1.56 0.07 -6.33
C GLN A 416 -0.81 -0.21 -5.03
N HIS A 417 -0.35 -1.45 -4.84
CA HIS A 417 0.46 -1.86 -3.70
C HIS A 417 1.83 -1.16 -3.69
N LEU A 418 2.51 -1.10 -4.85
CA LEU A 418 3.77 -0.39 -5.04
C LEU A 418 3.65 1.11 -4.73
N ALA A 419 2.55 1.75 -5.15
CA ALA A 419 2.31 3.17 -4.87
C ALA A 419 2.21 3.45 -3.36
N ALA A 420 1.58 2.56 -2.60
CA ALA A 420 1.54 2.66 -1.14
C ALA A 420 2.94 2.52 -0.53
N ALA A 421 3.75 1.55 -1.00
CA ALA A 421 5.13 1.37 -0.55
C ALA A 421 6.01 2.59 -0.82
N ARG A 422 5.92 3.17 -2.03
CA ARG A 422 6.66 4.38 -2.40
C ARG A 422 6.32 5.57 -1.50
N LEU A 423 5.05 5.72 -1.12
CA LEU A 423 4.59 6.79 -0.23
C LEU A 423 5.23 6.70 1.16
N ARG A 424 5.40 5.49 1.71
CA ARG A 424 6.05 5.29 3.01
C ARG A 424 7.47 5.84 3.04
N ALA A 425 8.20 5.73 1.93
CA ALA A 425 9.55 6.28 1.84
C ALA A 425 9.58 7.80 2.08
N VAL A 426 8.66 8.52 1.44
CA VAL A 426 8.54 9.98 1.52
C VAL A 426 7.99 10.43 2.87
N GLU A 427 6.99 9.70 3.38
CA GLU A 427 6.35 9.95 4.66
C GLU A 427 7.32 9.79 5.82
N GLU A 428 8.12 8.72 5.84
CA GLU A 428 9.01 8.42 6.96
C GLU A 428 10.41 9.01 6.79
N GLY A 429 10.74 9.52 5.60
CA GLY A 429 12.09 9.95 5.26
C GLY A 429 13.08 8.78 5.30
N LEU A 430 12.61 7.58 4.96
CA LEU A 430 13.39 6.35 4.94
C LEU A 430 13.44 5.79 3.51
N PRO A 431 14.56 5.20 3.07
CA PRO A 431 14.59 4.41 1.86
C PRO A 431 13.60 3.25 1.96
N MET A 432 12.96 2.91 0.84
CA MET A 432 12.07 1.76 0.73
C MET A 432 12.67 0.76 -0.25
N VAL A 433 12.99 -0.43 0.25
CA VAL A 433 13.43 -1.57 -0.57
C VAL A 433 12.27 -2.56 -0.59
N ARG A 434 11.63 -2.70 -1.75
CA ARG A 434 10.53 -3.64 -1.97
C ARG A 434 11.00 -4.80 -2.84
N VAL A 435 10.80 -6.03 -2.36
CA VAL A 435 11.13 -7.25 -3.10
C VAL A 435 9.89 -8.12 -3.23
N ALA A 436 9.47 -8.34 -4.47
CA ALA A 436 8.25 -9.07 -4.79
C ALA A 436 8.55 -10.40 -5.49
N GLN A 437 7.68 -11.41 -5.32
CA GLN A 437 7.81 -12.71 -6.01
C GLN A 437 7.50 -12.59 -7.51
N THR A 438 6.26 -12.26 -7.87
CA THR A 438 5.82 -11.97 -9.27
C THR A 438 5.49 -10.49 -9.46
N GLY A 439 5.48 -9.70 -8.37
CA GLY A 439 5.13 -8.29 -8.33
C GLY A 439 6.22 -7.37 -8.89
N VAL A 440 6.10 -6.06 -8.63
CA VAL A 440 7.17 -5.10 -8.93
C VAL A 440 8.13 -5.03 -7.74
N SER A 441 9.40 -5.36 -7.98
CA SER A 441 10.49 -5.10 -7.04
C SER A 441 11.08 -3.71 -7.32
N ALA A 442 11.31 -2.90 -6.30
CA ALA A 442 11.80 -1.54 -6.48
C ALA A 442 12.52 -1.01 -5.24
N VAL A 443 13.55 -0.20 -5.47
CA VAL A 443 14.23 0.60 -4.46
C VAL A 443 13.87 2.06 -4.67
N TYR A 444 13.40 2.70 -3.62
CA TYR A 444 13.16 4.14 -3.57
C TYR A 444 14.03 4.79 -2.50
N ASP A 445 14.63 5.95 -2.81
CA ASP A 445 15.29 6.77 -1.79
C ASP A 445 14.27 7.37 -0.80
N ALA A 446 14.76 8.04 0.25
CA ALA A 446 13.96 8.71 1.27
C ALA A 446 13.07 9.87 0.74
N THR A 447 13.19 10.22 -0.53
CA THR A 447 12.33 11.18 -1.24
C THR A 447 11.42 10.52 -2.28
N GLY A 448 11.42 9.19 -2.37
CA GLY A 448 10.59 8.45 -3.30
C GLY A 448 11.09 8.47 -4.73
N ARG A 449 12.35 8.84 -5.01
CA ARG A 449 12.96 8.65 -6.34
C ARG A 449 13.32 7.17 -6.52
N HIS A 450 13.04 6.65 -7.70
CA HIS A 450 13.35 5.27 -8.06
C HIS A 450 14.85 5.11 -8.29
N ALA A 451 15.48 4.17 -7.60
CA ALA A 451 16.91 3.87 -7.70
C ALA A 451 17.22 2.60 -8.53
N GLY A 452 16.26 1.68 -8.65
CA GLY A 452 16.42 0.43 -9.39
C GLY A 452 15.36 -0.59 -9.00
N GLY A 453 15.11 -1.60 -9.85
CA GLY A 453 14.03 -2.55 -9.63
C GLY A 453 13.88 -3.57 -10.76
N LEU A 454 12.88 -4.42 -10.65
CA LEU A 454 12.45 -5.39 -11.65
C LEU A 454 10.95 -5.22 -11.90
N SER A 455 10.54 -5.35 -13.15
CA SER A 455 9.15 -5.14 -13.55
C SER A 455 8.25 -6.29 -13.11
N LEU A 456 6.94 -6.05 -13.16
CA LEU A 456 5.92 -7.05 -12.90
C LEU A 456 6.10 -8.28 -13.81
N GLY A 457 6.17 -9.48 -13.24
CA GLY A 457 6.27 -10.74 -13.98
C GLY A 457 7.64 -11.07 -14.57
N GLU A 458 8.68 -10.28 -14.28
CA GLU A 458 10.06 -10.62 -14.65
C GLU A 458 10.64 -11.66 -13.67
N SER A 459 11.61 -12.47 -14.12
CA SER A 459 12.43 -13.29 -13.22
C SER A 459 13.90 -12.91 -13.38
N GLY A 460 14.58 -12.71 -12.27
CA GLY A 460 15.97 -12.28 -12.27
C GLY A 460 16.42 -11.74 -10.92
N PHE A 461 17.52 -11.02 -10.95
CA PHE A 461 17.98 -10.22 -9.81
C PHE A 461 18.34 -8.81 -10.29
N VAL A 462 18.37 -7.86 -9.36
CA VAL A 462 18.92 -6.52 -9.62
C VAL A 462 19.81 -6.09 -8.46
N THR A 463 20.97 -5.53 -8.79
CA THR A 463 21.96 -5.06 -7.82
C THR A 463 21.82 -3.55 -7.64
N VAL A 464 21.42 -3.07 -6.46
CA VAL A 464 21.17 -1.64 -6.17
C VAL A 464 21.89 -1.20 -4.89
N GLY A 465 22.32 0.07 -4.82
CA GLY A 465 22.93 0.61 -3.61
C GLY A 465 21.85 0.84 -2.57
N LEU A 466 22.17 0.68 -1.29
CA LEU A 466 21.21 1.02 -0.24
C LEU A 466 21.20 2.54 -0.03
N PRO A 467 20.13 3.26 -0.41
CA PRO A 467 20.10 4.71 -0.25
C PRO A 467 20.14 5.08 1.23
N ALA A 468 20.61 6.28 1.56
CA ALA A 468 20.64 6.74 2.93
C ALA A 468 19.29 7.28 3.44
N ALA A 469 19.07 7.15 4.74
CA ALA A 469 17.94 7.78 5.43
C ALA A 469 18.10 9.29 5.61
N LEU A 470 16.95 9.97 5.59
CA LEU A 470 16.82 11.32 6.10
C LEU A 470 16.40 11.28 7.57
N GLY A 471 16.50 12.45 8.23
CA GLY A 471 15.85 12.64 9.53
C GLY A 471 14.34 12.40 9.45
N PRO A 472 13.68 12.13 10.59
CA PRO A 472 12.23 12.02 10.64
C PRO A 472 11.56 13.24 10.02
N THR A 473 10.58 13.01 9.15
CA THR A 473 9.81 14.10 8.56
C THR A 473 8.77 14.61 9.56
N LEU A 474 8.09 15.72 9.25
CA LEU A 474 7.00 16.17 10.11
C LEU A 474 5.89 15.12 10.20
N PHE A 475 5.57 14.43 9.10
CA PHE A 475 4.61 13.33 9.12
C PHE A 475 5.15 12.11 9.88
N GLY A 476 6.42 11.76 9.73
CA GLY A 476 7.04 10.66 10.49
C GLY A 476 7.00 10.90 12.00
N TRP A 477 6.99 12.17 12.44
CA TRP A 477 6.85 12.53 13.86
C TRP A 477 5.39 12.64 14.33
N GLY A 478 4.54 13.34 13.58
CA GLY A 478 3.15 13.62 13.97
C GLY A 478 2.14 12.54 13.57
N GLY A 479 2.50 11.67 12.63
CA GLY A 479 1.67 10.59 12.10
C GLY A 479 0.28 11.06 11.65
N LEU A 480 -0.72 10.25 11.95
CA LEU A 480 -2.11 10.47 11.52
C LEU A 480 -2.79 11.67 12.18
N TRP A 481 -2.20 12.26 13.24
CA TRP A 481 -2.75 13.48 13.85
C TRP A 481 -2.74 14.66 12.89
N ILE A 482 -1.72 14.77 12.03
CA ILE A 482 -1.60 15.89 11.08
C ILE A 482 -2.79 15.94 10.10
N PRO A 483 -3.04 14.89 9.29
CA PRO A 483 -4.20 14.89 8.40
C PRO A 483 -5.53 14.94 9.16
N GLY A 484 -5.60 14.40 10.38
CA GLY A 484 -6.76 14.52 11.26
C GLY A 484 -7.08 15.97 11.64
N LEU A 485 -6.07 16.73 12.06
CA LEU A 485 -6.19 18.16 12.40
C LEU A 485 -6.51 19.01 11.17
N MET A 486 -5.91 18.72 10.01
CA MET A 486 -6.24 19.40 8.75
C MET A 486 -7.70 19.17 8.34
N SER A 487 -8.20 17.94 8.49
CA SER A 487 -9.61 17.62 8.26
C SER A 487 -10.52 18.38 9.22
N LEU A 488 -10.19 18.41 10.52
CA LEU A 488 -10.92 19.17 11.52
C LEU A 488 -10.96 20.67 11.20
N PHE A 489 -9.84 21.25 10.80
CA PHE A 489 -9.76 22.65 10.38
C PHE A 489 -10.70 22.96 9.21
N CYS A 490 -10.71 22.10 8.18
CA CYS A 490 -11.62 22.23 7.03
C CYS A 490 -13.09 22.16 7.46
N CYS A 491 -13.44 21.24 8.37
CA CYS A 491 -14.77 21.15 8.96
C CYS A 491 -15.17 22.45 9.67
N VAL A 492 -14.34 22.96 10.57
CA VAL A 492 -14.61 24.18 11.36
C VAL A 492 -14.78 25.40 10.44
N PHE A 493 -13.86 25.58 9.49
CA PHE A 493 -13.93 26.70 8.55
C PHE A 493 -15.17 26.62 7.65
N GLY A 494 -15.54 25.41 7.20
CA GLY A 494 -16.77 25.17 6.44
C GLY A 494 -18.02 25.59 7.22
N VAL A 495 -18.09 25.28 8.51
CA VAL A 495 -19.20 25.69 9.40
C VAL A 495 -19.25 27.20 9.60
N ILE A 496 -18.11 27.84 9.90
CA ILE A 496 -18.03 29.30 10.12
C ILE A 496 -18.46 30.05 8.85
N TRP A 497 -17.93 29.65 7.69
CA TRP A 497 -18.28 30.26 6.41
C TRP A 497 -19.76 30.07 6.06
N GLY A 498 -20.33 28.91 6.39
CA GLY A 498 -21.74 28.60 6.18
C GLY A 498 -22.68 29.46 7.02
N ARG A 499 -22.27 29.91 8.21
CA ARG A 499 -23.06 30.81 9.07
C ARG A 499 -23.11 32.26 8.56
N ARG A 500 -22.14 32.67 7.71
CA ARG A 500 -22.05 34.04 7.18
C ARG A 500 -22.94 34.32 5.96
N ARG A 501 -23.63 33.31 5.41
CA ARG A 501 -24.59 33.48 4.33
C ARG A 501 -25.99 33.06 4.79
N PRO A 502 -27.02 33.92 4.71
CA PRO A 502 -28.38 33.52 5.03
C PRO A 502 -28.80 32.38 4.10
N ARG A 503 -29.46 31.35 4.66
CA ARG A 503 -30.08 30.31 3.85
C ARG A 503 -31.10 30.99 2.93
N PRO A 504 -31.13 30.69 1.61
CA PRO A 504 -32.34 30.96 0.86
C PRO A 504 -33.45 30.13 1.54
N MET A 505 -34.49 30.82 2.02
CA MET A 505 -35.68 30.16 2.55
C MET A 505 -36.33 29.32 1.43
N PRO A 506 -36.93 28.17 1.76
CA PRO A 506 -37.44 27.20 0.79
C PRO A 506 -38.46 27.79 -0.18
#